data_AF-A0A8X6I9M4-F1
#
_entry.id   AF-A0A8X6I9M4-F1
#
_cell.length_a   1.000
_cell.length_b   1.000
_cell.length_c   1.000
_cell.angle_alpha   90.00
_cell.angle_beta   90.00
_cell.angle_gamma   90.00
#
_symmetry.space_group_name_H-M   'P 1'
#
loop_
_entity.id
_entity.type
_entity.pdbx_description
1 polymer ?
#
loop_
_entity_poly.entity_id
_entity_poly.type
_entity_poly.pdbx_seq_one_letter_code
_entity_poly.pdbx_strand_id
1 'polypeptide(L)'
;MGKEGYKIVLDHVSIFVRKVHINPGILIAYAKALEKAAAKYPTDRVNCKVFSIPQPSYSIFQDNMFSGQIPKRIIVSCVDNNVINGNYKKSPFEFNHYYMNFIGVYIDNEPMPHQPLELDFEKRNLYQSISELVFEF
;
A
#
# COMPACT_ATOMS: atom_id res chain seq x y z
N MET A 1 18.04 -18.33 -11.28
CA MET A 1 18.16 -19.43 -10.29
C MET A 1 18.61 -18.82 -8.97
N GLY A 2 17.72 -18.72 -7.98
CA GLY A 2 18.05 -18.25 -6.64
C GLY A 2 18.75 -19.35 -5.83
N LYS A 3 19.74 -18.98 -5.01
CA LYS A 3 20.43 -19.93 -4.12
C LYS A 3 19.52 -20.41 -2.99
N GLU A 4 19.73 -21.67 -2.62
CA GLU A 4 19.06 -22.45 -1.59
C GLU A 4 18.95 -21.70 -0.26
N GLY A 5 17.73 -21.57 0.29
CA GLY A 5 17.55 -21.17 1.68
C GLY A 5 16.25 -20.46 2.04
N TYR A 6 15.63 -19.72 1.12
CA TYR A 6 14.37 -19.01 1.43
C TYR A 6 13.17 -19.77 0.87
N LYS A 7 12.60 -20.64 1.70
CA LYS A 7 11.33 -21.33 1.43
C LYS A 7 10.20 -20.53 2.07
N ILE A 8 9.43 -19.80 1.26
CA ILE A 8 8.18 -19.22 1.71
C ILE A 8 7.18 -20.38 1.83
N VAL A 9 6.94 -20.86 3.05
CA VAL A 9 5.94 -21.89 3.34
C VAL A 9 4.66 -21.19 3.76
N LEU A 10 3.68 -21.17 2.87
CA LEU A 10 2.32 -20.77 3.19
C LEU A 10 1.59 -22.00 3.72
N ASP A 11 1.49 -22.12 5.05
CA ASP A 11 0.92 -23.31 5.71
C ASP A 11 -0.61 -23.36 5.51
N HIS A 12 -1.29 -22.23 5.76
CA HIS A 12 -2.72 -22.09 5.55
C HIS A 12 -3.06 -20.67 5.07
N VAL A 13 -3.66 -20.57 3.88
CA VAL A 13 -4.14 -19.31 3.32
C VAL A 13 -5.64 -19.41 3.09
N SER A 14 -6.41 -18.59 3.80
CA SER A 14 -7.85 -18.47 3.63
C SER A 14 -8.20 -17.04 3.27
N ILE A 15 -8.86 -16.84 2.13
CA ILE A 15 -9.41 -15.54 1.72
C ILE A 15 -10.90 -15.54 1.99
N PHE A 16 -11.35 -14.64 2.86
CA PHE A 16 -12.76 -14.41 3.12
C PHE A 16 -13.29 -13.38 2.13
N VAL A 17 -14.07 -13.83 1.13
CA VAL A 17 -14.74 -12.94 0.18
C VAL A 17 -16.22 -12.87 0.52
N ARG A 18 -16.79 -11.67 0.50
CA ARG A 18 -18.23 -11.48 0.68
C ARG A 18 -18.97 -12.02 -0.55
N LYS A 19 -19.66 -13.15 -0.40
CA LYS A 19 -20.58 -13.68 -1.41
C LYS A 19 -21.92 -12.96 -1.30
N VAL A 20 -22.35 -12.27 -2.35
CA VAL A 20 -23.66 -11.60 -2.41
C VAL A 20 -24.64 -12.50 -3.15
N HIS A 21 -25.82 -12.77 -2.56
CA HIS A 21 -26.93 -13.41 -3.26
C HIS A 21 -27.70 -12.36 -4.05
N ILE A 22 -27.60 -12.44 -5.38
CA ILE A 22 -28.24 -11.49 -6.30
C ILE A 22 -29.58 -12.06 -6.76
N ASN A 23 -30.59 -11.21 -6.92
CA ASN A 23 -31.89 -11.61 -7.47
C ASN A 23 -31.71 -12.21 -8.89
N PRO A 24 -32.31 -13.37 -9.21
CA PRO A 24 -32.15 -14.01 -10.52
C PRO A 24 -32.53 -13.12 -11.72
N GLY A 25 -33.48 -12.20 -11.57
CA GLY A 25 -33.85 -11.26 -12.63
C GLY A 25 -32.71 -10.33 -13.05
N ILE A 26 -31.89 -9.91 -12.08
CA ILE A 26 -30.69 -9.08 -12.31
C ILE A 26 -29.61 -9.89 -13.04
N LEU A 27 -29.48 -11.19 -12.73
CA LEU A 27 -28.50 -12.08 -13.34
C LEU A 27 -28.80 -12.30 -14.83
N ILE A 28 -30.07 -12.49 -15.19
CA ILE A 28 -30.52 -12.57 -16.59
C ILE A 28 -30.27 -11.24 -17.32
N ALA A 29 -30.54 -10.10 -16.65
CA ALA A 29 -30.27 -8.79 -17.23
C ALA A 29 -28.78 -8.56 -17.51
N TYR A 30 -27.90 -8.93 -16.58
CA TYR A 30 -26.45 -8.89 -16.78
C TYR A 30 -25.99 -9.83 -17.90
N ALA A 31 -26.52 -11.07 -17.97
CA ALA A 31 -26.19 -12.00 -19.06
C ALA A 31 -26.52 -11.40 -20.43
N LYS A 32 -27.72 -10.81 -20.59
CA LYS A 32 -28.11 -10.10 -21.83
C LYS A 32 -27.27 -8.86 -22.12
N ALA A 33 -26.81 -8.15 -21.08
CA ALA A 33 -25.92 -7.00 -21.26
C ALA A 33 -24.53 -7.43 -21.73
N LEU A 34 -24.02 -8.55 -21.20
CA LEU A 34 -22.72 -9.12 -21.56
C LEU A 34 -22.67 -9.72 -22.97
N GLU A 35 -23.81 -10.20 -23.48
CA GLU A 35 -23.95 -10.58 -24.90
C GLU A 35 -23.77 -9.39 -25.85
N LYS A 36 -24.15 -8.18 -25.41
CA LYS A 36 -24.10 -6.96 -26.24
C LYS A 36 -22.80 -6.16 -26.08
N ALA A 37 -22.19 -6.19 -24.89
CA ALA A 37 -21.00 -5.41 -24.58
C ALA A 37 -20.08 -6.16 -23.61
N ALA A 38 -18.78 -6.05 -23.80
CA ALA A 38 -17.79 -6.65 -22.92
C ALA A 38 -17.88 -6.07 -21.48
N ALA A 39 -17.71 -6.94 -20.48
CA ALA A 39 -17.62 -6.53 -19.08
C ALA A 39 -16.43 -5.59 -18.86
N LYS A 40 -16.68 -4.46 -18.17
CA LYS A 40 -15.62 -3.57 -17.69
C LYS A 40 -15.44 -3.80 -16.19
N TYR A 41 -14.29 -4.33 -15.81
CA TYR A 41 -13.91 -4.52 -14.41
C TYR A 41 -13.00 -3.37 -13.97
N PRO A 42 -13.43 -2.51 -13.03
CA PRO A 42 -12.54 -1.50 -12.48
C PRO A 42 -11.37 -2.22 -11.81
N THR A 43 -10.16 -1.83 -12.18
CA THR A 43 -8.93 -2.35 -11.59
C THR A 43 -8.21 -1.19 -10.94
N ASP A 44 -7.93 -1.31 -9.65
CA ASP A 44 -7.12 -0.33 -8.95
C ASP A 44 -5.66 -0.50 -9.38
N ARG A 45 -5.07 0.59 -9.86
CA ARG A 45 -3.65 0.62 -10.24
C ARG A 45 -2.82 1.03 -9.04
N VAL A 46 -1.84 0.21 -8.70
CA VAL A 46 -0.83 0.53 -7.68
C VAL A 46 0.37 1.16 -8.37
N ASN A 47 0.81 2.32 -7.86
CA ASN A 47 2.04 2.99 -8.31
C ASN A 47 2.99 3.12 -7.13
N CYS A 48 4.20 2.55 -7.27
CA CYS A 48 5.22 2.56 -6.23
C CYS A 48 6.33 3.54 -6.61
N LYS A 49 6.64 4.47 -5.70
CA LYS A 49 7.79 5.36 -5.80
C LYS A 49 8.72 5.12 -4.62
N VAL A 50 10.02 5.06 -4.90
CA VAL A 50 11.06 4.76 -3.90
C VAL A 50 11.94 5.99 -3.73
N PHE A 51 12.20 6.37 -2.48
CA PHE A 51 13.10 7.47 -2.13
C PHE A 51 14.17 6.97 -1.18
N SER A 52 15.37 7.52 -1.32
CA SER A 52 16.49 7.27 -0.41
C SER A 52 16.70 8.49 0.47
N ILE A 53 16.77 8.28 1.78
CA ILE A 53 17.11 9.32 2.75
C ILE A 53 18.60 9.16 3.10
N PRO A 54 19.48 10.07 2.66
CA PRO A 54 20.90 9.99 2.96
C PRO A 54 21.17 10.42 4.42
N GLN A 55 22.05 9.69 5.10
CA GLN A 55 22.57 10.13 6.40
C GLN A 55 23.46 11.37 6.21
N PRO A 56 23.42 12.36 7.14
CA PRO A 56 22.78 12.34 8.46
C PRO A 56 21.34 12.89 8.48
N SER A 57 20.68 13.05 7.32
CA SER A 57 19.30 13.56 7.30
C SER A 57 18.31 12.51 7.82
N TYR A 58 17.30 12.98 8.54
CA TYR A 58 16.17 12.18 9.04
C TYR A 58 14.83 12.60 8.44
N SER A 59 14.83 13.59 7.55
CA SER A 59 13.63 14.09 6.88
C SER A 59 13.81 14.09 5.37
N ILE A 60 12.69 13.88 4.69
CA ILE A 60 12.57 14.02 3.24
C ILE A 60 11.25 14.71 2.94
N PHE A 61 11.28 15.66 2.01
CA PHE A 61 10.10 16.30 1.46
C PHE A 61 10.12 16.09 -0.05
N GLN A 62 9.06 15.47 -0.58
CA GLN A 62 8.96 15.17 -1.99
C GLN A 62 7.70 15.80 -2.56
N ASP A 63 7.91 16.76 -3.46
CA ASP A 63 6.83 17.45 -4.16
C ASP A 63 6.44 16.68 -5.43
N ASN A 64 5.21 16.92 -5.91
CA ASN A 64 4.64 16.35 -7.13
C ASN A 64 4.75 14.81 -7.20
N MET A 65 4.44 14.18 -6.06
CA MET A 65 4.47 12.73 -5.88
C MET A 65 3.55 11.96 -6.81
N PHE A 66 2.42 12.53 -7.22
CA PHE A 66 1.52 11.93 -8.20
C PHE A 66 1.07 13.02 -9.17
N SER A 67 1.17 12.76 -10.46
CA SER A 67 0.76 13.71 -11.50
C SER A 67 -0.55 13.24 -12.13
N GLY A 68 -1.56 14.12 -12.14
CA GLY A 68 -2.86 13.88 -12.75
C GLY A 68 -3.86 13.16 -11.84
N GLN A 69 -3.64 11.88 -11.53
CA GLN A 69 -4.55 11.12 -10.68
C GLN A 69 -4.09 11.13 -9.22
N ILE A 70 -4.96 11.61 -8.34
CA ILE A 70 -4.78 11.51 -6.88
C ILE A 70 -5.05 10.04 -6.49
N PRO A 71 -4.11 9.37 -5.81
CA PRO A 71 -4.35 8.01 -5.36
C PRO A 71 -5.49 8.00 -4.34
N LYS A 72 -6.35 6.97 -4.39
CA LYS A 72 -7.32 6.74 -3.31
C LYS A 72 -6.67 6.26 -2.03
N ARG A 73 -5.47 5.68 -2.15
CA ARG A 73 -4.74 5.13 -1.03
C ARG A 73 -3.24 5.30 -1.13
N ILE A 74 -2.61 5.79 -0.05
CA ILE A 74 -1.14 5.84 0.06
C ILE A 74 -0.72 4.86 1.14
N ILE A 75 0.30 4.06 0.85
CA ILE A 75 0.96 3.15 1.79
C ILE A 75 2.43 3.58 1.84
N VAL A 76 2.93 3.92 3.02
CA VAL A 76 4.35 4.21 3.22
C VAL A 76 5.02 3.01 3.92
N SER A 77 6.18 2.63 3.43
CA SER A 77 6.96 1.52 3.99
C SER A 77 8.44 1.86 3.93
N CYS A 78 9.17 1.59 5.00
CA CYS A 78 10.61 1.78 5.02
C CYS A 78 11.34 0.44 5.00
N VAL A 79 12.41 0.40 4.21
CA VAL A 79 13.25 -0.77 4.01
C VAL A 79 14.71 -0.34 3.95
N ASP A 80 15.61 -1.26 4.26
CA ASP A 80 17.05 -1.01 4.18
C ASP A 80 17.47 -0.84 2.72
N ASN A 81 18.32 0.16 2.43
CA ASN A 81 18.79 0.41 1.07
C ASN A 81 19.52 -0.81 0.46
N ASN A 82 20.18 -1.63 1.29
CA ASN A 82 20.81 -2.87 0.83
C ASN A 82 19.80 -3.87 0.25
N VAL A 83 18.56 -3.87 0.74
CA VAL A 83 17.49 -4.75 0.26
C VAL A 83 17.03 -4.31 -1.13
N ILE A 84 16.85 -2.99 -1.34
CA ILE A 84 16.51 -2.42 -2.65
C ILE A 84 17.63 -2.71 -3.67
N ASN A 85 18.89 -2.66 -3.24
CA ASN A 85 20.05 -2.95 -4.09
C ASN A 85 20.30 -4.47 -4.31
N GLY A 86 19.43 -5.35 -3.81
CA GLY A 86 19.48 -6.78 -4.11
C GLY A 86 20.42 -7.60 -3.23
N ASN A 87 20.62 -7.22 -1.96
CA ASN A 87 21.39 -8.03 -1.03
C ASN A 87 20.66 -9.34 -0.69
N TYR A 88 21.18 -10.45 -1.20
CA TYR A 88 20.63 -11.80 -1.01
C TYR A 88 20.54 -12.29 0.44
N LYS A 89 21.17 -11.62 1.41
CA LYS A 89 21.10 -11.98 2.83
C LYS A 89 19.92 -11.33 3.56
N LYS A 90 19.24 -10.36 2.95
CA LYS A 90 18.13 -9.62 3.56
C LYS A 90 16.84 -9.82 2.77
N SER A 91 15.71 -9.82 3.45
CA SER A 91 14.40 -10.04 2.83
C SER A 91 13.77 -8.73 2.34
N PRO A 92 13.21 -8.68 1.12
CA PRO A 92 12.41 -7.53 0.64
C PRO A 92 11.06 -7.37 1.34
N PHE A 93 10.66 -8.34 2.15
CA PHE A 93 9.39 -8.31 2.90
C PHE A 93 9.57 -7.90 4.37
N GLU A 94 10.78 -7.50 4.75
CA GLU A 94 11.08 -7.04 6.09
C GLU A 94 10.96 -5.51 6.14
N PHE A 95 9.77 -5.04 6.56
CA PHE A 95 9.47 -3.63 6.73
C PHE A 95 9.85 -3.18 8.13
N ASN A 96 10.77 -2.22 8.21
CA ASN A 96 11.22 -1.65 9.46
C ASN A 96 10.65 -0.24 9.59
N HIS A 97 10.14 0.11 10.76
CA HIS A 97 9.55 1.44 10.98
C HIS A 97 10.60 2.54 11.21
N TYR A 98 11.83 2.17 11.59
CA TYR A 98 12.96 3.08 11.85
C TYR A 98 12.64 4.29 12.75
N TYR A 99 11.70 4.12 13.70
CA TYR A 99 11.22 5.20 14.58
C TYR A 99 10.77 6.45 13.80
N MET A 100 10.10 6.25 12.67
CA MET A 100 9.45 7.35 11.95
C MET A 100 8.43 8.04 12.86
N ASN A 101 8.60 9.33 13.14
CA ASN A 101 7.75 10.03 14.10
C ASN A 101 6.58 10.79 13.44
N PHE A 102 6.78 11.31 12.22
CA PHE A 102 5.83 12.21 11.57
C PHE A 102 5.67 11.90 10.09
N ILE A 103 4.43 11.87 9.61
CA ILE A 103 4.09 11.85 8.18
C ILE A 103 3.10 12.98 7.89
N GLY A 104 3.50 13.90 7.02
CA GLY A 104 2.61 14.92 6.44
C GLY A 104 2.32 14.59 4.98
N VAL A 105 1.05 14.51 4.62
CA VAL A 105 0.60 14.39 3.22
C VAL A 105 -0.13 15.67 2.86
N TYR A 106 0.16 16.20 1.66
CA TYR A 106 -0.40 17.46 1.18
C TYR A 106 -1.00 17.24 -0.19
N ILE A 107 -2.20 17.78 -0.41
CA ILE A 107 -2.86 17.86 -1.71
C ILE A 107 -3.03 19.34 -2.02
N ASP A 108 -2.49 19.80 -3.15
CA ASP A 108 -2.58 21.21 -3.58
C ASP A 108 -2.15 22.22 -2.49
N ASN A 109 -1.11 21.87 -1.72
CA ASN A 109 -0.57 22.59 -0.55
C ASN A 109 -1.46 22.61 0.71
N GLU A 110 -2.61 21.94 0.68
CA GLU A 110 -3.46 21.74 1.85
C GLU A 110 -3.08 20.42 2.55
N PRO A 111 -2.85 20.42 3.88
CA PRO A 111 -2.53 19.20 4.61
C PRO A 111 -3.75 18.27 4.65
N MET A 112 -3.54 17.01 4.27
CA MET A 112 -4.57 15.98 4.30
C MET A 112 -4.02 14.71 4.98
N PRO A 113 -4.48 14.39 6.20
CA PRO A 113 -5.46 15.09 7.03
C PRO A 113 -4.93 16.41 7.62
N HIS A 114 -5.82 17.27 8.15
CA HIS A 114 -5.47 18.60 8.69
C HIS A 114 -4.35 18.60 9.73
N GLN A 115 -4.14 17.48 10.43
CA GLN A 115 -3.02 17.27 11.33
C GLN A 115 -2.10 16.20 10.76
N PRO A 116 -0.76 16.44 10.71
CA PRO A 116 0.19 15.40 10.37
C PRO A 116 0.02 14.18 11.27
N LEU A 117 0.23 13.00 10.71
CA LEU A 117 0.14 11.76 11.47
C LEU A 117 1.38 11.64 12.38
N GLU A 118 1.14 11.66 13.68
CA GLU A 118 2.15 11.32 14.69
C GLU A 118 2.16 9.81 14.93
N LEU A 119 3.30 9.18 14.68
CA LEU A 119 3.50 7.74 14.81
C LEU A 119 4.22 7.47 16.14
N ASP A 120 3.53 6.83 17.07
CA ASP A 120 4.09 6.34 18.33
C ASP A 120 4.11 4.81 18.32
N PHE A 121 5.27 4.24 18.01
CA PHE A 121 5.48 2.79 17.96
C PHE A 121 5.67 2.14 19.34
N GLU A 122 5.85 2.92 20.40
CA GLU A 122 6.00 2.39 21.77
C GLU A 122 4.68 2.30 22.52
N LYS A 123 3.72 3.21 22.25
CA LYS A 123 2.43 3.28 22.97
C LYS A 123 1.23 2.73 22.21
N ARG A 124 1.28 2.62 20.87
CA ARG A 124 0.14 2.11 20.06
C ARG A 124 0.42 0.71 19.53
N ASN A 125 -0.62 -0.14 19.57
CA ASN A 125 -0.58 -1.47 18.97
C ASN A 125 -0.14 -1.38 17.50
N LEU A 126 0.92 -2.10 17.12
CA LEU A 126 1.51 -2.15 15.76
C LEU A 126 0.47 -2.26 14.62
N TYR A 127 -0.66 -2.92 14.86
CA TYR A 127 -1.74 -3.06 13.89
C TYR A 127 -2.42 -1.74 13.53
N GLN A 128 -2.52 -0.79 14.47
CA GLN A 128 -3.06 0.53 14.22
C GLN A 128 -2.08 1.41 13.43
N SER A 129 -0.78 1.34 13.70
CA SER A 129 0.21 2.14 12.95
C SER A 129 0.33 1.68 11.50
N ILE A 130 0.21 0.37 11.23
CA ILE A 130 0.18 -0.17 9.86
C ILE A 130 -1.11 0.24 9.13
N SER A 131 -2.25 0.33 9.84
CA SER A 131 -3.50 0.83 9.24
C SER A 131 -3.53 2.35 9.06
N GLU A 132 -2.83 3.13 9.88
CA GLU A 132 -2.73 4.59 9.75
C GLU A 132 -1.77 5.01 8.63
N LEU A 133 -0.80 4.15 8.30
CA LEU A 133 0.03 4.27 7.09
C LEU A 133 -0.75 4.10 5.79
N VAL A 134 -2.02 3.71 5.89
CA VAL A 134 -2.98 3.62 4.80
C VAL A 134 -3.83 4.89 4.80
N PHE A 135 -3.44 5.89 4.04
CA PHE A 135 -4.31 7.04 3.79
C PHE A 135 -5.46 6.57 2.90
N GLU A 136 -6.71 6.83 3.23
CA GLU A 136 -7.83 6.69 2.28
C GLU A 136 -8.38 8.09 1.98
N PHE A 137 -8.49 8.42 0.70
CA PHE A 137 -9.04 9.67 0.19
C PHE A 137 -10.48 9.47 -0.29
#